data_AF-A0A2C9SSV0-F1
#
_entry.id   AF-A0A2C9SSV0-F1
#
_cell.length_a   1.000
_cell.length_b   1.000
_cell.length_c   1.000
_cell.angle_alpha   90.00
_cell.angle_beta   90.00
_cell.angle_gamma   90.00
#
_symmetry.space_group_name_H-M   'P 1'
#
loop_
_entity.id
_entity.type
_entity.pdbx_description
1 polymer ?
#
loop_
_entity_poly.entity_id
_entity_poly.type
_entity_poly.pdbx_seq_one_letter_code
_entity_poly.pdbx_strand_id
1 'polypeptide(L)'
;MRHIVQLVLAALALAGGVITGLQSRHLVFVAPVADGQPSTTSVAYDPPMMVLTWALITAAGVLAVLGVAGVIRARRARTAAVLSTPVSDLPAPEPS
;
A
#
# COMPACT_ATOMS: atom_id res chain seq x y z
N MET A 1 -9.42 12.80 -9.14
CA MET A 1 -9.94 11.42 -8.95
C MET A 1 -8.86 10.35 -9.00
N ARG A 2 -7.88 10.39 -9.92
CA ARG A 2 -6.79 9.38 -10.04
C ARG A 2 -6.12 8.91 -8.74
N HIS A 3 -5.88 9.81 -7.78
CA HIS A 3 -5.18 9.46 -6.54
C HIS A 3 -6.05 8.67 -5.55
N ILE A 4 -7.37 8.84 -5.60
CA ILE A 4 -8.33 8.04 -4.82
C ILE A 4 -8.37 6.62 -5.40
N VAL A 5 -8.39 6.50 -6.74
CA VAL A 5 -8.33 5.19 -7.42
C VAL A 5 -7.04 4.45 -7.08
N GLN A 6 -5.89 5.14 -7.05
CA GLN A 6 -4.62 4.53 -6.61
C GLN A 6 -4.67 4.02 -5.17
N LEU A 7 -5.30 4.75 -4.24
CA LEU A 7 -5.45 4.30 -2.86
C LEU A 7 -6.37 3.08 -2.73
N VAL A 8 -7.48 3.05 -3.49
CA VAL A 8 -8.38 1.89 -3.52
C VAL A 8 -7.68 0.66 -4.11
N LEU A 9 -6.95 0.82 -5.21
CA LEU A 9 -6.14 -0.26 -5.78
C LEU A 9 -5.06 -0.75 -4.80
N ALA A 10 -4.39 0.16 -4.07
CA ALA A 10 -3.40 -0.20 -3.06
C ALA A 10 -4.02 -1.05 -1.94
N ALA A 11 -5.21 -0.67 -1.46
CA ALA A 11 -5.93 -1.42 -0.44
C ALA A 11 -6.33 -2.82 -0.91
N LEU A 12 -6.86 -2.95 -2.14
CA LEU A 12 -7.20 -4.24 -2.75
C LEU A 12 -5.97 -5.13 -2.93
N ALA A 13 -4.85 -4.58 -3.41
CA ALA A 13 -3.60 -5.31 -3.58
C ALA A 13 -3.04 -5.80 -2.24
N LEU A 14 -3.11 -4.98 -1.18
CA LEU A 14 -2.68 -5.36 0.16
C LEU A 14 -3.54 -6.48 0.74
N ALA A 15 -4.86 -6.39 0.57
CA ALA A 15 -5.78 -7.46 0.98
C ALA A 15 -5.48 -8.78 0.24
N GLY A 16 -5.28 -8.72 -1.08
CA GLY A 16 -4.88 -9.88 -1.89
C GLY A 16 -3.56 -10.49 -1.41
N GLY A 17 -2.54 -9.68 -1.17
CA GLY A 17 -1.25 -10.14 -0.65
C GLY A 17 -1.37 -10.83 0.71
N VAL A 18 -2.14 -10.27 1.64
CA VAL A 18 -2.38 -10.89 2.96
C VAL A 18 -3.05 -12.26 2.82
N ILE A 19 -4.10 -12.37 1.98
CA ILE A 19 -4.82 -13.63 1.75
C ILE A 19 -3.90 -14.70 1.14
N THR A 20 -3.13 -14.36 0.12
CA THR A 20 -2.17 -15.27 -0.53
C THR A 20 -1.08 -15.72 0.46
N GLY A 21 -0.55 -14.81 1.28
CA GLY A 21 0.49 -15.12 2.27
C GLY A 21 0.01 -16.00 3.42
N LEU A 22 -1.30 -15.98 3.71
CA LEU A 22 -1.94 -16.92 4.63
C LEU A 22 -2.09 -18.31 3.99
N GLN A 23 -2.48 -18.39 2.72
CA GLN A 23 -2.59 -19.66 1.99
C GLN A 23 -1.25 -20.32 1.66
N SER A 24 -0.15 -19.55 1.57
CA SER A 24 1.18 -20.07 1.23
C SER A 24 1.79 -21.03 2.26
N ARG A 25 1.11 -21.25 3.39
CA ARG A 25 1.63 -22.00 4.54
C ARG A 25 0.95 -23.36 4.59
N HIS A 26 1.69 -24.43 4.37
CA HIS A 26 1.23 -25.78 4.65
C HIS A 26 1.98 -26.33 5.88
N LEU A 27 1.23 -26.71 6.90
CA LEU A 27 1.78 -27.42 8.06
C LEU A 27 2.06 -28.86 7.65
N VAL A 28 3.34 -29.22 7.56
CA VAL A 28 3.76 -30.60 7.29
C VAL A 28 4.17 -31.23 8.61
N PHE A 29 3.41 -32.25 9.03
CA PHE A 29 3.78 -33.09 10.15
C PHE A 29 4.86 -34.07 9.69
N VAL A 30 6.04 -33.97 10.31
CA VAL A 30 7.15 -34.89 10.05
C VAL A 30 7.12 -35.97 11.13
N ALA A 31 7.07 -37.24 10.73
CA ALA A 31 7.09 -38.35 11.69
C ALA A 31 8.44 -38.38 12.45
N PRO A 32 8.45 -38.71 13.76
CA PRO A 32 9.68 -38.73 14.56
C PRO A 32 10.72 -39.71 13.97
N VAL A 33 11.98 -39.25 13.87
CA VAL A 33 13.08 -40.06 13.29
C VAL A 33 13.60 -41.11 14.30
N ALA A 34 13.32 -40.95 15.59
CA ALA A 34 13.69 -41.88 16.67
C ALA A 34 12.69 -41.82 17.84
N ASP A 35 12.52 -42.95 18.54
CA ASP A 35 11.66 -43.04 19.73
C ASP A 35 12.14 -42.07 20.83
N GLY A 36 11.23 -41.22 21.32
CA GLY A 36 11.51 -40.24 22.37
C GLY A 36 11.85 -38.81 21.91
N GLN A 37 11.96 -38.55 20.60
CA GLN A 37 12.20 -37.20 20.07
C GLN A 37 10.88 -36.38 20.02
N PRO A 38 10.84 -35.13 20.54
CA PRO A 38 9.65 -34.28 20.38
C PRO A 38 9.42 -33.98 18.90
N SER A 39 8.16 -34.09 18.47
CA SER A 39 7.74 -33.80 17.10
C SER A 39 8.22 -32.42 16.67
N THR A 40 8.97 -32.35 15.58
CA THR A 40 9.44 -31.09 14.99
C THR A 40 8.48 -30.67 13.89
N THR A 41 7.66 -29.66 14.19
CA THR A 41 6.74 -29.08 13.20
C THR A 41 7.54 -28.26 12.19
N SER A 42 7.58 -28.68 10.93
CA SER A 42 8.19 -27.92 9.84
C SER A 42 7.09 -27.22 9.03
N VAL A 43 7.23 -25.91 8.84
CA VAL A 43 6.34 -25.13 7.98
C VAL A 43 6.87 -25.25 6.56
N ALA A 44 6.16 -25.98 5.70
CA ALA A 44 6.47 -26.01 4.28
C ALA A 44 5.81 -24.79 3.61
N TYR A 45 6.63 -23.96 2.97
CA TYR A 45 6.15 -22.84 2.19
C TYR A 45 6.08 -23.23 0.72
N ASP A 46 4.95 -22.95 0.08
CA ASP A 46 4.81 -23.06 -1.37
C ASP A 46 5.56 -21.88 -2.04
N PRO A 47 6.68 -22.13 -2.77
CA PRO A 47 7.51 -21.04 -3.29
C PRO A 47 6.78 -20.13 -4.30
N PRO A 48 5.98 -20.66 -5.26
CA PRO A 48 5.16 -19.84 -6.16
C PRO A 48 4.18 -18.89 -5.44
N MET A 49 3.42 -19.40 -4.47
CA MET A 49 2.49 -18.59 -3.67
C MET A 49 3.21 -17.52 -2.86
N MET A 50 4.40 -17.84 -2.35
CA MET A 50 5.22 -16.89 -1.62
C MET A 50 5.68 -15.75 -2.54
N VAL A 51 6.21 -16.06 -3.73
CA VAL A 51 6.64 -15.02 -4.70
C VAL A 51 5.47 -14.10 -5.08
N LEU A 52 4.28 -14.67 -5.31
CA LEU A 52 3.07 -13.89 -5.60
C LEU A 52 2.72 -12.95 -4.43
N THR A 53 2.78 -13.45 -3.19
CA THR A 53 2.57 -12.66 -1.97
C THR A 53 3.51 -11.46 -1.91
N TRP A 54 4.81 -11.69 -2.11
CA TRP A 54 5.81 -10.62 -2.11
C TRP A 54 5.57 -9.60 -3.22
N ALA A 55 5.26 -10.06 -4.44
CA ALA A 55 4.97 -9.18 -5.56
C ALA A 55 3.77 -8.25 -5.30
N LEU A 56 2.68 -8.80 -4.73
CA LEU A 56 1.49 -8.03 -4.36
C LEU A 56 1.78 -7.00 -3.27
N ILE A 57 2.54 -7.39 -2.22
CA ILE A 57 2.94 -6.49 -1.14
C ILE A 57 3.77 -5.33 -1.68
N THR A 58 4.76 -5.61 -2.55
CA THR A 58 5.58 -4.56 -3.16
C THR A 58 4.75 -3.61 -4.01
N ALA A 59 3.86 -4.15 -4.86
CA ALA A 59 2.97 -3.33 -5.69
C ALA A 59 2.05 -2.45 -4.84
N ALA A 60 1.47 -3.00 -3.76
CA ALA A 60 0.64 -2.26 -2.82
C ALA A 60 1.40 -1.09 -2.16
N GLY A 61 2.65 -1.34 -1.73
CA GLY A 61 3.51 -0.30 -1.15
C GLY A 61 3.79 0.85 -2.12
N VAL A 62 4.15 0.55 -3.37
CA VAL A 62 4.39 1.57 -4.41
C VAL A 62 3.13 2.39 -4.69
N LEU A 63 1.97 1.73 -4.85
CA LEU A 63 0.70 2.41 -5.11
C LEU A 63 0.28 3.31 -3.93
N ALA A 64 0.50 2.86 -2.70
CA ALA A 64 0.23 3.66 -1.50
C ALA A 64 1.09 4.94 -1.46
N VAL A 65 2.39 4.84 -1.72
CA VAL A 65 3.30 5.99 -1.76
C VAL A 65 2.89 7.00 -2.84
N LEU A 66 2.61 6.53 -4.06
CA LEU A 66 2.17 7.39 -5.16
C LEU A 66 0.83 8.08 -4.87
N GLY A 67 -0.13 7.34 -4.30
CA GLY A 67 -1.43 7.87 -3.90
C GLY A 67 -1.30 8.96 -2.84
N VAL A 68 -0.57 8.68 -1.75
CA VAL A 68 -0.36 9.64 -0.64
C VAL A 68 0.41 10.88 -1.12
N ALA A 69 1.51 10.70 -1.86
CA ALA A 69 2.29 11.82 -2.39
C ALA A 69 1.47 12.69 -3.35
N GLY A 70 0.64 12.08 -4.20
CA GLY A 70 -0.28 12.77 -5.09
C GLY A 70 -1.33 13.60 -4.35
N VAL A 71 -1.94 13.05 -3.30
CA VAL A 71 -2.90 13.78 -2.45
C VAL A 71 -2.24 14.96 -1.76
N ILE A 72 -1.05 14.77 -1.16
CA ILE A 72 -0.31 15.85 -0.48
C ILE A 72 0.02 16.98 -1.47
N ARG A 73 0.52 16.65 -2.66
CA ARG A 73 0.87 17.64 -3.69
C ARG A 73 -0.35 18.42 -4.19
N ALA A 74 -1.46 17.73 -4.43
CA ALA A 74 -2.71 18.36 -4.87
C ALA A 74 -3.30 19.29 -3.80
N ARG A 75 -3.20 18.95 -2.51
CA ARG A 75 -3.64 19.82 -1.42
C ARG A 75 -2.78 21.09 -1.35
N ARG A 76 -1.46 20.96 -1.41
CA ARG A 76 -0.53 22.11 -1.40
C ARG A 76 -0.79 23.09 -2.53
N ALA A 77 -1.01 22.59 -3.76
CA ALA A 77 -1.30 23.44 -4.91
C ALA A 77 -2.58 24.25 -4.74
N ARG A 78 -3.65 23.65 -4.18
CA ARG A 78 -4.89 24.37 -3.88
C ARG A 78 -4.71 25.43 -2.81
N THR A 79 -3.99 25.13 -1.73
CA THR A 79 -3.73 26.10 -0.67
C THR A 79 -2.94 27.30 -1.20
N ALA A 80 -1.92 27.06 -2.05
CA ALA A 80 -1.17 28.14 -2.68
C ALA A 80 -2.05 29.02 -3.57
N ALA A 81 -2.93 28.42 -4.39
CA ALA A 81 -3.86 29.16 -5.25
C ALA A 81 -4.83 30.03 -4.43
N VAL A 82 -5.36 29.52 -3.31
CA VAL A 82 -6.26 30.27 -2.42
C VAL A 82 -5.53 31.48 -1.80
N LEU A 83 -4.27 31.32 -1.41
CA LEU A 83 -3.47 32.40 -0.82
C LEU A 83 -3.10 33.50 -1.83
N SER A 84 -3.04 33.19 -3.13
CA SER A 84 -2.75 34.17 -4.19
C SER A 84 -3.98 34.94 -4.69
N THR A 85 -5.21 34.55 -4.31
CA THR A 85 -6.45 35.16 -4.82
C THR A 85 -6.97 36.41 -4.08
N PRO A 86 -6.60 36.78 -2.83
CA PRO A 86 -7.31 37.84 -2.10
C PRO A 86 -6.82 39.28 -2.35
N VAL A 87 -5.75 39.51 -3.10
CA VAL A 87 -5.15 40.87 -3.28
C VAL A 87 -5.20 41.40 -4.72
N SER A 88 -5.31 40.54 -5.73
CA SER A 88 -5.32 40.99 -7.13
C SER A 88 -6.63 41.65 -7.57
N ASP A 89 -7.73 41.50 -6.81
CA ASP A 89 -9.05 42.06 -7.12
C ASP A 89 -9.32 43.41 -6.42
N LEU A 90 -8.33 44.01 -5.74
CA LEU A 90 -8.50 45.37 -5.22
C LEU A 90 -8.45 46.37 -6.38
N PRO A 91 -9.55 47.10 -6.69
CA PRO A 91 -9.52 48.14 -7.70
C PRO A 91 -8.46 49.16 -7.31
N ALA A 92 -7.59 49.51 -8.26
CA ALA A 92 -6.58 50.54 -8.06
C ALA A 92 -7.26 51.81 -7.50
N PRO A 93 -6.70 52.47 -6.46
CA PRO A 93 -7.27 53.71 -5.97
C PRO A 93 -7.32 54.70 -7.13
N GLU A 94 -8.53 55.11 -7.53
CA GLU A 94 -8.69 56.10 -8.59
C GLU A 94 -7.95 57.38 -8.18
N PRO A 95 -7.10 57.93 -9.07
CA PRO A 95 -6.39 59.15 -8.79
C PRO A 95 -7.39 60.32 -8.79
N SER A 96 -7.67 60.85 -7.59
CA SER A 96 -8.38 62.12 -7.37
C SER A 96 -7.46 63.32 -7.54
#